data_AF-A0A6B1B0L3-F1
#
_entry.id   AF-A0A6B1B0L3-F1
#
_cell.length_a   1.000
_cell.length_b   1.000
_cell.length_c   1.000
_cell.angle_alpha   90.00
_cell.angle_beta   90.00
_cell.angle_gamma   90.00
#
_symmetry.space_group_name_H-M   'P 1'
#
loop_
_entity.id
_entity.type
_entity.pdbx_description
1 polymer ?
#
loop_
_entity_poly.entity_id
_entity_poly.type
_entity_poly.pdbx_seq_one_letter_code
_entity_poly.pdbx_strand_id
1 'polypeptide(L)'
;MKRDAAGQDVEMFLVSAWRSPRHQHDLVARKLAGGQGIEQILKVNAAPGYSEHHTGRAIDIGTPGCEVLTEEFESTSAFHWLSEHAEKFGFHMSYPRGNDRGIAYEPWHWCYREETR
;
A
#
# COMPACT_ATOMS: atom_id res chain seq x y z
N MET A 1 6.54 -8.78 -12.33
CA MET A 1 5.31 -8.03 -12.04
C MET A 1 5.07 -6.90 -13.04
N LYS A 2 5.66 -5.70 -12.91
CA LYS A 2 5.38 -4.56 -13.82
C LYS A 2 5.50 -4.88 -15.32
N ARG A 3 6.54 -5.60 -15.73
CA ARG A 3 6.74 -6.01 -17.14
C ARG A 3 5.63 -6.94 -17.65
N ASP A 4 5.20 -7.88 -16.81
CA ASP A 4 4.18 -8.87 -17.18
C ASP A 4 2.80 -8.22 -17.28
N ALA A 5 2.51 -7.23 -16.44
CA ALA A 5 1.32 -6.39 -16.54
C ALA A 5 1.34 -5.56 -17.84
N ALA A 6 2.47 -4.91 -18.15
CA ALA A 6 2.62 -4.12 -19.37
C ALA A 6 2.46 -4.96 -20.65
N GLY A 7 2.86 -6.25 -20.61
CA GLY A 7 2.62 -7.18 -21.71
C GLY A 7 1.15 -7.55 -21.95
N GLN A 8 0.25 -7.11 -21.06
CA GLN A 8 -1.20 -7.26 -21.13
C GLN A 8 -1.91 -5.89 -21.19
N ASP A 9 -1.20 -4.85 -21.62
CA ASP A 9 -1.70 -3.47 -21.70
C ASP A 9 -2.16 -2.89 -20.35
N VAL A 10 -1.63 -3.41 -19.24
CA VAL A 10 -1.87 -2.90 -17.88
C VAL A 10 -0.67 -2.08 -17.42
N GLU A 11 -0.86 -0.76 -17.33
CA GLU A 11 0.18 0.15 -16.84
C GLU A 11 0.13 0.30 -15.31
N MET A 12 1.30 0.38 -14.68
CA MET A 12 1.44 0.63 -13.25
C MET A 12 2.74 1.34 -12.93
N PHE A 13 2.75 2.13 -11.85
CA PHE A 13 3.93 2.82 -11.34
C PHE A 13 4.04 2.72 -9.83
N LEU A 14 5.26 2.86 -9.33
CA LEU A 14 5.57 2.85 -7.91
C LEU A 14 5.28 4.24 -7.32
N VAL A 15 4.40 4.30 -6.32
CA VAL A 15 4.08 5.54 -5.58
C VAL A 15 5.01 5.66 -4.38
N SER A 16 5.15 4.59 -3.61
CA SER A 16 5.90 4.57 -2.36
C SER A 16 6.45 3.17 -2.07
N ALA A 17 7.58 3.09 -1.38
CA ALA A 17 8.25 1.83 -1.03
C ALA A 17 8.87 1.95 0.36
N TRP A 18 10.18 1.76 0.52
CA TRP A 18 10.79 1.89 1.84
C TRP A 18 10.59 3.28 2.45
N ARG A 19 10.22 3.30 3.74
CA ARG A 19 10.02 4.52 4.53
C ARG A 19 10.66 4.32 5.90
N SER A 20 11.47 5.28 6.35
CA SER A 20 12.12 5.17 7.66
C SER A 20 11.11 5.36 8.82
N PRO A 21 11.35 4.75 9.99
CA PRO A 21 10.55 5.02 11.20
C PRO A 21 10.51 6.50 11.57
N ARG A 22 11.63 7.22 11.40
CA ARG A 22 11.69 8.68 11.62
C ARG A 22 10.77 9.45 10.68
N HIS A 23 10.77 9.11 9.39
CA HIS A 23 9.87 9.76 8.43
C HIS A 23 8.40 9.50 8.79
N GLN A 24 8.06 8.28 9.20
CA GLN A 24 6.71 7.93 9.64
C GLN A 24 6.31 8.69 10.91
N HIS A 25 7.23 8.85 11.86
CA HIS A 25 7.04 9.71 13.04
C HIS A 25 6.70 11.14 12.62
N ASP A 26 7.49 11.73 11.73
CA ASP A 26 7.29 13.11 11.31
C ASP A 26 5.97 13.29 10.55
N LEU A 27 5.50 12.27 9.82
CA LEU A 27 4.18 12.26 9.20
C LEU A 27 3.05 12.32 10.23
N VAL A 28 3.10 11.45 11.25
CA VAL A 28 2.10 11.41 12.33
C VAL A 28 2.13 12.71 13.13
N ALA A 29 3.31 13.21 13.47
CA ALA A 29 3.49 14.45 14.22
C ALA A 29 2.91 15.67 13.48
N ARG A 30 3.10 15.77 12.15
CA ARG A 30 2.49 16.83 11.34
C ARG A 30 0.96 16.78 11.37
N LYS A 31 0.36 15.59 11.30
CA LYS A 31 -1.09 15.41 11.34
C LYS A 31 -1.70 15.77 12.70
N LEU A 32 -1.02 15.40 13.78
CA LEU A 32 -1.38 15.81 15.14
C LEU A 32 -1.31 17.33 15.30
N ALA A 33 -0.23 17.96 14.83
CA ALA A 33 -0.09 19.42 14.84
C ALA A 33 -1.17 20.13 13.99
N GLY A 34 -1.68 19.45 12.95
CA GLY A 34 -2.83 19.89 12.16
C GLY A 34 -4.20 19.66 12.80
N GLY A 35 -4.26 19.16 14.04
CA GLY A 35 -5.50 18.99 14.81
C GLY A 35 -6.24 17.67 14.55
N GLN A 36 -5.66 16.73 13.80
CA GLN A 36 -6.28 15.41 13.61
C GLN A 36 -6.12 14.56 14.89
N GLY A 37 -7.17 13.85 15.28
CA GLY A 37 -7.12 12.94 16.43
C GLY A 37 -6.20 11.75 16.17
N ILE A 38 -5.45 11.30 17.18
CA ILE A 38 -4.50 10.18 17.02
C ILE A 38 -5.19 8.91 16.51
N GLU A 39 -6.39 8.59 16.98
CA GLU A 39 -7.17 7.44 16.52
C GLU A 39 -7.54 7.54 15.04
N GLN A 40 -7.83 8.74 14.53
CA GLN A 40 -8.14 8.96 13.12
C GLN A 40 -6.88 8.81 12.25
N ILE A 41 -5.75 9.31 12.73
CA ILE A 41 -4.46 9.16 12.04
C ILE A 41 -4.09 7.68 11.94
N LEU A 42 -4.20 6.94 13.04
CA LEU A 42 -3.78 5.54 13.10
C LEU A 42 -4.67 4.58 12.28
N LYS A 43 -5.85 5.01 11.84
CA LYS A 43 -6.66 4.24 10.87
C LYS A 43 -6.02 4.18 9.48
N VAL A 44 -5.29 5.21 9.07
CA VAL A 44 -4.73 5.34 7.70
C VAL A 44 -3.22 5.49 7.68
N ASN A 45 -2.58 5.63 8.84
CA ASN A 45 -1.14 5.71 8.98
C ASN A 45 -0.70 4.86 10.15
N ALA A 46 0.02 3.77 9.84
CA ALA A 46 0.62 2.94 10.87
C ALA A 46 1.49 3.78 11.83
N ALA A 47 1.48 3.40 13.11
CA ALA A 47 2.37 4.01 14.09
C ALA A 47 3.85 3.85 13.66
N PRO A 48 4.76 4.78 14.02
CA PRO A 48 6.17 4.64 13.73
C PRO A 48 6.73 3.34 14.34
N GLY A 49 7.42 2.53 13.53
CA GLY A 49 7.87 1.19 13.93
C GLY A 49 6.91 0.06 13.58
N TYR A 50 5.67 0.36 13.17
CA TYR A 50 4.62 -0.62 12.85
C TYR A 50 4.21 -0.61 11.37
N SER A 51 4.85 0.19 10.52
CA SER A 51 4.57 0.21 9.08
C SER A 51 5.33 -0.89 8.33
N GLU A 52 4.66 -1.62 7.44
CA GLU A 52 5.33 -2.60 6.58
C GLU A 52 6.37 -1.98 5.64
N HIS A 53 6.24 -0.68 5.30
CA HIS A 53 7.26 0.06 4.55
C HIS A 53 8.61 0.12 5.26
N HIS A 54 8.65 -0.05 6.59
CA HIS A 54 9.92 -0.13 7.33
C HIS A 54 10.73 -1.36 6.97
N THR A 55 10.06 -2.44 6.56
CA THR A 55 10.70 -3.71 6.20
C THR A 55 11.36 -3.66 4.81
N GLY A 56 11.03 -2.66 3.99
CA GLY A 56 11.45 -2.60 2.59
C GLY A 56 10.73 -3.59 1.66
N ARG A 57 9.72 -4.31 2.17
CA ARG A 57 8.95 -5.31 1.41
C ARG A 57 7.60 -4.80 0.91
N ALA A 58 7.11 -3.68 1.44
CA ALA A 58 5.86 -3.08 1.03
C ALA A 58 6.05 -2.01 -0.04
N ILE A 59 5.12 -1.99 -0.99
CA ILE A 59 5.04 -1.02 -2.07
C ILE A 59 3.60 -0.52 -2.21
N ASP A 60 3.48 0.77 -2.51
CA ASP A 60 2.24 1.40 -2.96
C ASP A 60 2.27 1.53 -4.48
N ILE A 61 1.23 1.05 -5.14
CA ILE A 61 1.13 1.02 -6.61
C ILE A 61 0.03 1.98 -7.07
N GLY A 62 0.31 2.72 -8.14
CA GLY A 62 -0.66 3.55 -8.86
C GLY A 62 -0.73 3.18 -10.34
N THR A 63 -1.71 3.76 -11.04
CA THR A 63 -1.93 3.61 -12.48
C THR A 63 -2.31 4.95 -13.10
N PRO A 64 -1.96 5.24 -14.37
CA PRO A 64 -2.39 6.47 -15.02
C PRO A 64 -3.91 6.65 -15.01
N GLY A 65 -4.37 7.89 -14.85
CA GLY A 65 -5.80 8.23 -14.83
C GLY A 65 -6.53 7.94 -13.51
N CYS A 66 -5.83 7.47 -12.47
CA CYS A 66 -6.36 7.24 -11.14
C CYS A 66 -5.61 8.09 -10.10
N GLU A 67 -6.32 8.65 -9.13
CA GLU A 67 -5.66 9.30 -7.98
C GLU A 67 -4.87 8.24 -7.18
N VAL A 68 -3.69 8.61 -6.67
CA VAL A 68 -2.84 7.69 -5.91
C VAL A 68 -3.29 7.61 -4.46
N LEU A 69 -3.12 6.43 -3.85
CA LEU A 69 -3.43 6.19 -2.44
C LEU A 69 -4.92 6.43 -2.08
N THR A 70 -5.82 6.09 -3.01
CA THR A 70 -7.28 6.19 -2.84
C THR A 70 -7.97 4.85 -3.11
N GLU A 71 -9.18 4.68 -2.56
CA GLU A 71 -9.98 3.46 -2.80
C GLU A 71 -10.37 3.31 -4.28
N GLU A 72 -10.39 4.40 -5.07
CA GLU A 72 -10.70 4.39 -6.51
C GLU A 72 -9.82 3.41 -7.29
N PHE A 73 -8.59 3.18 -6.83
CA PHE A 73 -7.66 2.21 -7.44
C PHE A 73 -8.29 0.82 -7.60
N GLU A 74 -9.23 0.41 -6.74
CA GLU A 74 -9.91 -0.89 -6.81
C GLU A 74 -10.71 -1.10 -8.11
N SER A 75 -11.09 -0.01 -8.78
CA SER A 75 -11.86 -0.04 -10.03
C SER A 75 -10.99 -0.13 -11.29
N THR A 76 -9.67 -0.13 -11.12
CA THR A 76 -8.72 -0.04 -12.24
C THR A 76 -8.31 -1.42 -12.76
N SER A 77 -7.93 -1.48 -14.04
CA SER A 77 -7.35 -2.69 -14.62
C SER A 77 -6.08 -3.14 -13.89
N ALA A 78 -5.31 -2.19 -13.36
CA ALA A 78 -4.11 -2.48 -12.57
C ALA A 78 -4.44 -3.25 -11.28
N PHE A 79 -5.48 -2.84 -10.54
CA PHE A 79 -5.90 -3.56 -9.34
C PHE A 79 -6.44 -4.95 -9.65
N HIS A 80 -7.28 -5.08 -10.68
CA HIS A 80 -7.80 -6.38 -11.12
C HIS A 80 -6.65 -7.31 -11.51
N TRP A 81 -5.68 -6.83 -12.28
CA TRP A 81 -4.51 -7.60 -12.67
C TRP A 81 -3.68 -8.04 -11.45
N LEU A 82 -3.41 -7.13 -10.51
CA LEU A 82 -2.67 -7.44 -9.28
C LEU A 82 -3.39 -8.50 -8.45
N SER A 83 -4.71 -8.41 -8.32
CA SER A 83 -5.53 -9.38 -7.55
C SER A 83 -5.40 -10.81 -8.08
N GLU A 84 -5.16 -10.98 -9.37
CA GLU A 84 -5.02 -12.29 -10.01
C GLU A 84 -3.57 -12.77 -10.16
N HIS A 85 -2.59 -11.85 -10.15
CA HIS A 85 -1.22 -12.13 -10.57
C HIS A 85 -0.15 -11.82 -9.52
N ALA A 86 -0.41 -10.94 -8.55
CA ALA A 86 0.61 -10.47 -7.61
C ALA A 86 1.24 -11.61 -6.80
N GLU A 87 0.46 -12.62 -6.44
CA GLU A 87 0.90 -13.79 -5.67
C GLU A 87 2.02 -14.56 -6.40
N LYS A 88 1.98 -14.63 -7.75
CA LYS A 88 3.03 -15.25 -8.57
C LYS A 88 4.39 -14.56 -8.43
N PHE A 89 4.42 -13.34 -7.91
CA PHE A 89 5.62 -12.55 -7.63
C PHE A 89 5.90 -12.44 -6.12
N GLY A 90 5.18 -13.19 -5.28
CA GLY A 90 5.29 -13.16 -3.81
C GLY A 90 4.63 -11.94 -3.16
N PHE A 91 3.83 -11.17 -3.89
CA PHE A 91 3.12 -10.00 -3.35
C PHE A 91 1.68 -10.36 -2.98
N HIS A 92 1.21 -9.83 -1.85
CA HIS A 92 -0.17 -9.93 -1.40
C HIS A 92 -0.67 -8.57 -0.91
N MET A 93 -1.98 -8.35 -0.99
CA MET A 93 -2.61 -7.14 -0.45
C MET A 93 -2.75 -7.29 1.07
N SER A 94 -2.07 -6.42 1.83
CA SER A 94 -2.00 -6.53 3.29
C SER A 94 -3.27 -6.05 3.99
N TYR A 95 -3.99 -5.09 3.39
CA TYR A 95 -5.10 -4.39 4.03
C TYR A 95 -6.39 -4.48 3.21
N PRO A 96 -6.99 -5.67 3.04
CA PRO A 96 -8.33 -5.80 2.48
C PRO A 96 -9.39 -5.18 3.40
N ARG A 97 -10.61 -4.96 2.87
CA ARG A 97 -11.76 -4.53 3.67
C ARG A 97 -11.98 -5.54 4.82
N GLY A 98 -12.05 -5.03 6.05
CA GLY A 98 -12.26 -5.87 7.23
C GLY A 98 -11.03 -6.65 7.71
N ASN A 99 -9.81 -6.26 7.32
CA ASN A 99 -8.58 -6.86 7.85
C ASN A 99 -8.51 -6.81 9.38
N ASP A 100 -7.81 -7.78 9.97
CA ASP A 100 -7.64 -7.96 11.42
C ASP A 100 -6.68 -6.96 12.07
N ARG A 101 -5.99 -6.14 11.26
CA ARG A 101 -5.00 -5.15 11.72
C ARG A 101 -5.63 -3.82 12.12
N GLY A 102 -6.93 -3.62 11.83
CA GLY A 102 -7.64 -2.37 12.10
C GLY A 102 -7.18 -1.18 11.24
N ILE A 103 -6.43 -1.45 10.17
CA ILE A 103 -6.04 -0.46 9.17
C ILE A 103 -7.17 -0.31 8.16
N ALA A 104 -7.37 0.91 7.64
CA ALA A 104 -8.31 1.17 6.57
C ALA A 104 -8.01 0.30 5.34
N TYR A 105 -8.98 0.17 4.45
CA TYR A 105 -8.77 -0.55 3.21
C TYR A 105 -7.79 0.21 2.30
N GLU A 106 -6.74 -0.48 1.84
CA GLU A 106 -5.69 0.11 1.02
C GLU A 106 -5.43 -0.75 -0.23
N PRO A 107 -6.25 -0.64 -1.30
CA PRO A 107 -6.11 -1.44 -2.52
C PRO A 107 -4.78 -1.24 -3.26
N TRP A 108 -4.09 -0.14 -2.99
CA TRP A 108 -2.80 0.20 -3.57
C TRP A 108 -1.61 -0.46 -2.83
N HIS A 109 -1.78 -0.99 -1.61
CA HIS A 109 -0.69 -1.46 -0.75
C HIS A 109 -0.45 -2.96 -0.87
N TRP A 110 0.73 -3.34 -1.36
CA TRP A 110 1.13 -4.73 -1.61
C TRP A 110 2.44 -5.04 -0.90
N CYS A 111 2.49 -6.15 -0.18
CA CYS A 111 3.65 -6.56 0.61
C CYS A 111 4.24 -7.87 0.10
N TYR A 112 5.56 -7.90 -0.05
CA TYR A 112 6.29 -9.11 -0.41
C TYR A 112 6.40 -10.04 0.81
N ARG A 113 6.03 -11.30 0.61
CA ARG A 113 6.24 -12.40 1.56
C ARG A 113 6.94 -13.53 0.82
N GLU A 114 8.10 -13.94 1.32
CA GLU A 114 8.72 -15.18 0.88
C GLU A 114 7.77 -16.33 1.22
N GLU A 115 7.49 -17.20 0.25
CA GLU A 115 6.85 -18.47 0.54
C GLU A 115 7.75 -19.25 1.50
N THR A 116 7.21 -19.58 2.67
CA THR A 116 7.83 -20.56 3.57
C THR A 116 7.83 -21.89 2.82
N ARG A 117 8.99 -22.27 2.28
CA ARG A 117 9.21 -23.60 1.69
C ARG A 117 9.11 -24.70 2.74
#